data_AF-A0A2X2W236-F1
#
_entry.id   AF-A0A2X2W236-F1
#
_cell.length_a   1.000
_cell.length_b   1.000
_cell.length_c   1.000
_cell.angle_alpha   90.00
_cell.angle_beta   90.00
_cell.angle_gamma   90.00
#
_symmetry.space_group_name_H-M   'P 1'
#
loop_
_entity.id
_entity.type
_entity.pdbx_description
1 polymer ?
#
loop_
_entity_poly.entity_id
_entity_poly.type
_entity_poly.pdbx_seq_one_letter_code
_entity_poly.pdbx_strand_id
1 'polypeptide(L)'
;MRPFPLTPIQHAYWLGRTHLIGYGGVACHVLFEWDKRHDEFDLAILEKAWNQLIARHDMLRMVVDADGQQRVLATTPEYHIQRDDLRALSPGRTAHRAGKTAA
;
A
#
# COMPACT_ATOMS: atom_id res chain seq x y z
N MET A 1 7.43 -7.44 18.29
CA MET A 1 7.84 -6.49 19.35
C MET A 1 6.62 -6.11 20.19
N ARG A 2 6.81 -5.58 21.41
CA ARG A 2 5.71 -4.99 22.20
C ARG A 2 5.23 -3.68 21.54
N PRO A 3 3.95 -3.30 21.66
CA PRO A 3 3.46 -2.02 21.16
C PRO A 3 4.21 -0.82 21.75
N PHE A 4 4.34 0.24 20.97
CA PHE A 4 5.02 1.49 21.33
C PHE A 4 4.32 2.69 20.67
N PRO A 5 4.48 3.91 21.22
CA PRO A 5 3.69 5.05 20.77
C PRO A 5 4.05 5.50 19.35
N LEU A 6 3.08 6.07 18.64
CA LEU A 6 3.31 6.81 17.40
C LEU A 6 4.13 8.08 17.66
N THR A 7 4.91 8.49 16.68
CA THR A 7 5.48 9.86 16.69
C THR A 7 4.35 10.90 16.54
N PRO A 8 4.58 12.16 16.93
CA PRO A 8 3.54 13.20 16.82
C PRO A 8 2.96 13.34 15.40
N ILE A 9 3.81 13.26 14.36
CA ILE A 9 3.35 13.36 12.97
C ILE A 9 2.56 12.11 12.54
N GLN A 10 2.97 10.92 12.96
CA GLN A 10 2.23 9.69 12.67
C GLN A 10 0.86 9.70 13.35
N HIS A 11 0.76 10.22 14.58
CA HIS A 11 -0.51 10.36 15.29
C HIS A 11 -1.45 11.35 14.58
N ALA A 12 -0.92 12.45 14.04
CA ALA A 12 -1.70 13.39 13.23
C ALA A 12 -2.29 12.73 11.96
N TYR A 13 -1.51 11.90 11.24
CA TYR A 13 -2.02 11.14 10.09
C TYR A 13 -3.00 10.01 10.49
N TRP A 14 -2.81 9.42 11.67
CA TRP A 14 -3.73 8.42 12.20
C TRP A 14 -5.09 9.04 12.54
N LEU A 15 -5.12 10.21 13.19
CA LEU A 15 -6.38 10.90 13.50
C LEU A 15 -7.03 11.53 12.25
N GLY A 16 -6.22 12.08 11.34
CA GLY A 16 -6.68 12.74 10.12
C GLY A 16 -7.42 11.83 9.14
N ARG A 17 -7.24 10.51 9.22
CA ARG A 17 -8.03 9.55 8.41
C ARG A 17 -9.49 9.43 8.85
N THR A 18 -9.84 9.94 10.02
CA THR A 18 -11.21 9.92 10.56
C THR A 18 -11.96 11.19 10.17
N HIS A 19 -13.30 11.15 10.19
CA HIS A 19 -14.13 12.33 9.97
C HIS A 19 -14.27 13.24 11.20
N LEU A 20 -13.51 12.99 12.27
CA LEU A 20 -13.60 13.75 13.53
C LEU A 20 -12.94 15.13 13.45
N ILE A 21 -12.10 15.37 12.44
CA ILE A 21 -11.44 16.65 12.19
C ILE A 21 -11.97 17.23 10.87
N GLY A 22 -12.17 18.54 10.81
CA GLY A 22 -12.41 19.24 9.54
C GLY A 22 -11.29 18.97 8.53
N TYR A 23 -11.67 18.67 7.29
CA TYR A 23 -10.76 18.19 6.22
C TYR A 23 -10.08 16.84 6.50
N GLY A 24 -10.57 16.07 7.48
CA GLY A 24 -10.20 14.68 7.69
C GLY A 24 -10.97 13.71 6.80
N GLY A 25 -10.86 12.42 7.09
CA GLY A 25 -11.52 11.33 6.35
C GLY A 25 -10.64 10.69 5.27
N VAL A 26 -9.41 11.18 5.11
CA VAL A 26 -8.44 10.68 4.11
C VAL A 26 -7.14 10.35 4.82
N ALA A 27 -6.66 9.13 4.65
CA ALA A 27 -5.35 8.74 5.16
C ALA A 27 -4.23 9.41 4.35
N CYS A 28 -3.10 9.71 4.98
CA CYS A 28 -1.89 10.09 4.24
C CYS A 28 -1.43 8.90 3.38
N HIS A 29 -1.45 9.07 2.06
CA HIS A 29 -1.04 8.06 1.10
C HIS A 29 -0.30 8.71 -0.08
N VAL A 30 0.48 7.91 -0.79
CA VAL A 30 1.15 8.31 -2.04
C VAL A 30 0.87 7.23 -3.08
N LEU A 31 0.58 7.66 -4.30
CA LEU A 31 0.38 6.78 -5.45
C LEU A 31 1.42 7.10 -6.51
N PHE A 32 1.98 6.05 -7.10
CA PHE A 32 2.83 6.11 -8.28
C PHE A 32 2.33 5.11 -9.31
N GLU A 33 2.28 5.55 -10.56
CA GLU A 33 1.93 4.70 -11.70
C GLU A 33 3.12 4.63 -12.66
N TRP A 34 3.38 3.43 -13.17
CA TRP A 34 4.43 3.18 -14.14
C TRP A 34 3.85 2.40 -15.32
N ASP A 35 3.96 2.97 -16.51
CA ASP A 35 3.68 2.27 -17.77
C ASP A 35 4.94 1.53 -18.22
N LYS A 36 4.89 0.21 -18.16
CA LYS A 36 6.02 -0.69 -18.45
C LYS A 36 5.55 -1.84 -19.31
N ARG A 37 6.38 -2.19 -20.29
CA ARG A 37 6.14 -3.34 -21.15
C ARG A 37 6.54 -4.63 -20.44
N HIS A 38 5.79 -5.71 -20.68
CA HIS A 38 6.06 -7.02 -20.06
C HIS A 38 7.40 -7.64 -20.46
N ASP A 39 7.96 -7.28 -21.63
CA ASP A 39 9.28 -7.73 -22.09
C ASP A 39 10.44 -7.02 -21.39
N GLU A 40 10.19 -5.87 -20.77
CA GLU A 40 11.17 -5.06 -20.04
C GLU A 40 11.04 -5.20 -18.52
N PHE A 41 9.88 -5.66 -18.04
CA PHE A 41 9.53 -5.67 -16.62
C PHE A 41 8.83 -6.98 -16.20
N ASP A 42 9.58 -7.81 -15.46
CA ASP A 42 9.05 -9.06 -14.93
C ASP A 42 8.43 -8.86 -13.54
N LEU A 43 7.10 -8.95 -13.49
CA LEU A 43 6.31 -8.84 -12.25
C LEU A 43 6.64 -9.92 -11.22
N ALA A 44 7.05 -11.12 -11.63
CA ALA A 44 7.42 -12.18 -10.69
C ALA A 44 8.73 -11.84 -9.96
N ILE A 45 9.68 -11.20 -10.66
CA ILE A 45 10.92 -10.71 -10.05
C ILE A 45 10.61 -9.56 -9.09
N LEU A 46 9.76 -8.61 -9.48
CA LEU A 46 9.32 -7.53 -8.60
C LEU A 46 8.66 -8.08 -7.33
N GLU A 47 7.70 -9.00 -7.45
CA GLU A 47 6.98 -9.58 -6.32
C GLU A 47 7.93 -10.26 -5.33
N LYS A 48 8.91 -11.02 -5.85
CA LYS A 48 9.94 -11.64 -5.02
C LYS A 48 10.81 -10.59 -4.30
N ALA A 49 11.28 -9.57 -5.01
CA ALA A 49 12.07 -8.49 -4.42
C ALA A 49 11.26 -7.70 -3.37
N TRP A 50 9.98 -7.48 -3.63
CA TRP A 50 9.07 -6.78 -2.72
C TRP A 50 8.89 -7.56 -1.41
N ASN A 51 8.67 -8.87 -1.48
CA ASN A 51 8.60 -9.72 -0.29
C ASN A 51 9.91 -9.74 0.50
N GLN A 52 11.07 -9.69 -0.17
CA GLN A 52 12.37 -9.53 0.51
C GLN A 52 12.48 -8.18 1.23
N LEU A 53 11.98 -7.09 0.65
CA LEU A 53 11.92 -5.79 1.31
C LEU A 53 11.01 -5.84 2.55
N ILE A 54 9.82 -6.44 2.43
CA ILE A 54 8.89 -6.60 3.57
C ILE A 54 9.57 -7.37 4.71
N ALA A 55 10.22 -8.50 4.40
CA ALA A 55 10.93 -9.29 5.40
C ALA A 55 12.07 -8.49 6.07
N ARG A 56 12.83 -7.74 5.28
CA ARG A 56 13.99 -6.96 5.75
C ARG A 56 13.62 -5.74 6.60
N HIS A 57 12.52 -5.06 6.30
CA HIS A 57 12.20 -3.74 6.86
C HIS A 57 11.01 -3.78 7.81
N ASP A 58 11.27 -3.52 9.10
CA ASP A 58 10.25 -3.56 10.16
C ASP A 58 9.04 -2.67 9.90
N MET A 59 9.25 -1.47 9.34
CA MET A 59 8.16 -0.52 9.08
C MET A 59 7.20 -0.98 7.96
N LEU A 60 7.61 -1.90 7.09
CA LEU A 60 6.71 -2.54 6.11
C LEU A 60 5.83 -3.64 6.74
N ARG A 61 6.13 -4.03 7.98
CA ARG A 61 5.38 -5.01 8.79
C ARG A 61 4.75 -4.38 10.04
N MET A 62 4.75 -3.05 10.12
CA MET A 62 4.19 -2.32 11.25
C MET A 62 2.68 -2.17 11.08
N VAL A 63 1.94 -2.41 12.16
CA VAL A 63 0.50 -2.16 12.25
C VAL A 63 0.21 -1.17 13.36
N VAL A 64 -0.82 -0.35 13.18
CA VAL A 64 -1.36 0.55 14.21
C VAL A 64 -2.68 -0.02 14.71
N ASP A 65 -2.85 -0.13 16.02
CA ASP A 65 -4.10 -0.59 16.63
C ASP A 65 -5.12 0.55 16.84
N ALA A 66 -6.26 0.21 17.45
CA ALA A 66 -7.35 1.15 17.72
C ALA A 66 -6.98 2.22 18.76
N ASP A 67 -5.97 1.97 19.60
CA ASP A 67 -5.50 2.88 20.63
C ASP A 67 -4.36 3.78 20.14
N GLY A 68 -4.04 3.73 18.84
CA GLY A 68 -2.97 4.51 18.24
C GLY A 68 -1.58 4.06 18.68
N GLN A 69 -1.42 2.79 19.11
CA GLN A 69 -0.11 2.19 19.33
C GLN A 69 0.36 1.48 18.06
N GLN A 70 1.66 1.53 17.79
CA GLN A 70 2.28 0.79 16.70
C GLN A 70 2.99 -0.46 17.23
N ARG A 71 2.93 -1.55 16.46
CA ARG A 71 3.73 -2.76 16.70
C ARG A 71 4.24 -3.34 15.39
N VAL A 72 5.46 -3.84 15.42
CA VAL A 72 6.06 -4.58 14.30
C VAL A 72 5.72 -6.07 14.42
N LEU A 73 5.08 -6.60 13.39
CA LEU A 73 4.80 -8.04 13.25
C LEU A 73 6.09 -8.80 12.96
N ALA A 74 6.28 -9.96 13.61
CA ALA A 74 7.46 -10.78 13.40
C ALA A 74 7.53 -11.32 11.96
N THR A 75 6.38 -11.70 11.40
CA THR A 75 6.21 -12.13 10.01
C THR A 75 4.90 -11.59 9.47
N THR A 76 4.77 -11.59 8.14
CA THR A 76 3.53 -11.32 7.41
C THR A 76 3.31 -12.45 6.41
N PRO A 77 2.06 -12.66 5.96
CA PRO A 77 1.82 -13.49 4.78
C PRO A 77 2.64 -12.99 3.58
N GLU A 78 2.92 -13.89 2.64
CA GLU A 78 3.50 -13.50 1.36
C GLU A 78 2.55 -12.54 0.64
N TYR A 79 3.10 -11.43 0.16
CA TYR A 79 2.35 -10.44 -0.59
C TYR A 79 2.34 -10.82 -2.07
N HIS A 80 1.15 -11.04 -2.62
CA HIS A 80 0.96 -11.27 -4.05
C HIS A 80 0.49 -9.99 -4.73
N ILE A 81 1.22 -9.55 -5.75
CA ILE A 81 0.83 -8.39 -6.54
C ILE A 81 -0.41 -8.78 -7.34
N GLN A 82 -1.51 -8.05 -7.15
CA GLN A 82 -2.74 -8.28 -7.91
C GLN A 82 -2.48 -8.04 -9.40
N ARG A 83 -3.02 -8.94 -10.24
CA ARG A 83 -2.84 -8.90 -11.69
C ARG A 83 -4.20 -8.89 -12.35
N ASP A 84 -4.50 -7.79 -13.03
CA ASP A 84 -5.65 -7.67 -13.91
C ASP A 84 -5.17 -7.74 -15.36
N ASP A 85 -5.57 -8.78 -16.09
CA ASP A 85 -5.32 -8.87 -17.52
C ASP A 85 -6.38 -8.06 -18.28
N LEU A 86 -5.97 -6.91 -18.83
CA LEU A 86 -6.83 -6.01 -19.57
C LEU A 86 -6.71 -6.19 -21.09
N ARG A 87 -5.91 -7.14 -21.59
CA ARG A 87 -5.60 -7.28 -23.03
C ARG A 87 -6.81 -7.60 -23.90
N ALA A 88 -7.83 -8.23 -23.32
CA ALA A 88 -9.09 -8.56 -24.00
C ALA A 88 -10.12 -7.42 -24.02
N LEU A 89 -9.82 -6.28 -23.36
CA LEU A 89 -10.72 -5.13 -23.34
C LEU A 89 -10.51 -4.24 -24.56
N SER A 90 -11.60 -3.62 -25.02
CA SER A 90 -11.49 -2.55 -26.00
C SER A 90 -10.73 -1.35 -25.40
N PRO A 91 -9.98 -0.57 -26.19
CA PRO A 91 -9.12 0.50 -25.68
C PRO A 91 -9.82 1.49 -24.74
N GLY A 92 -11.07 1.88 -25.05
CA GLY A 92 -11.87 2.78 -24.21
C GLY A 92 -12.31 2.16 -22.87
N ARG A 93 -12.45 0.83 -22.79
CA ARG A 93 -12.77 0.12 -21.54
C ARG A 93 -11.52 -0.11 -20.69
N THR A 94 -10.34 -0.25 -21.30
CA THR A 94 -9.06 -0.36 -20.59
C THR A 94 -8.73 0.91 -19.83
N ALA A 95 -8.82 2.08 -20.47
CA ALA A 95 -8.52 3.37 -19.84
C ALA A 95 -9.44 3.67 -18.65
N HIS A 96 -10.74 3.40 -18.80
CA HIS A 96 -11.72 3.60 -17.72
C HIS A 96 -11.49 2.69 -16.51
N ARG A 97 -11.03 1.44 -16.73
CA ARG A 97 -10.77 0.49 -15.65
C ARG A 97 -9.47 0.80 -14.92
N ALA A 98 -8.42 1.19 -15.63
CA ALA A 98 -7.14 1.59 -15.05
C ALA A 98 -7.27 2.82 -14.12
N GLY A 99 -8.08 3.82 -14.50
CA GLY A 99 -8.29 5.02 -13.67
C GLY A 99 -9.10 4.81 -12.39
N LYS A 100 -9.82 3.67 -12.24
CA LYS A 100 -10.60 3.37 -11.03
C LYS A 100 -9.80 2.69 -9.92
N THR A 101 -8.69 2.05 -10.26
CA THR A 101 -7.78 1.42 -9.29
C THR A 101 -6.85 2.44 -8.60
N ALA A 102 -6.83 3.67 -9.09
CA ALA A 102 -5.95 4.76 -8.65
C ALA A 102 -6.57 5.72 -7.62
N ALA A 103 -7.84 5.52 -7.24
CA ALA A 103 -8.61 6.45 -6.38
C ALA A 103 -9.09 5.78 -5.09
#